data_AF-A0A662ZA03-F1
#
_entry.id   AF-A0A662ZA03-F1
#
_cell.length_a   1.000
_cell.length_b   1.000
_cell.length_c   1.000
_cell.angle_alpha   90.00
_cell.angle_beta   90.00
_cell.angle_gamma   90.00
#
_symmetry.space_group_name_H-M   'P 1'
#
loop_
_entity.id
_entity.type
_entity.pdbx_description
1 polymer ?
#
loop_
_entity_poly.entity_id
_entity_poly.type
_entity_poly.pdbx_seq_one_letter_code
_entity_poly.pdbx_strand_id
1 'polypeptide(L)'
;MEDLIIILGLLAVIAVLLNQFNYRLALCMFPDTVKVTRWQGLLGWYGWVNLFVALPFLWDGDFSQGMYPLVIGLIPAAISIFTVLKFNDDRNVELRRDSKITYDDNGQLLEPCNDVYGFLRNYSQRMKAIGPKFFFKEIFAREKSNKVLADGLLDNTPEVTVDTLKSLPWVIDCAVDVKAQFIFLLEYMTTRYDNKKLYENLKVFCENSMSVARLLELKFNEIPYNIAKFIASADLTVSLLENKASVYSISVEGQTFDDVEKVIYVSTSPMYKINQNLSSVFRAIAAKFSKWTSKDEGSVILTSKKIIVKTPYQKTEFPISDAVFSFGDDISFDNSNYFCVSDINFFRFVMLNLNKTL
;
A
#
# COMPACT_ATOMS: atom_id res chain seq x y z
N MET A 1 25.98 12.76 -34.94
CA MET A 1 24.71 13.38 -34.48
C MET A 1 23.60 12.36 -34.34
N GLU A 2 23.41 11.43 -35.29
CA GLU A 2 22.40 10.36 -35.17
C GLU A 2 22.59 9.48 -33.92
N ASP A 3 23.80 9.00 -33.64
CA ASP A 3 24.04 8.18 -32.43
C ASP A 3 23.74 8.93 -31.13
N LEU A 4 24.04 10.23 -31.08
CA LEU A 4 23.71 11.07 -29.93
C LEU A 4 22.20 11.24 -29.77
N ILE A 5 21.46 11.42 -30.88
CA ILE A 5 20.00 11.52 -30.88
C ILE A 5 19.36 10.19 -30.44
N ILE A 6 19.90 9.06 -30.90
CA ILE A 6 19.44 7.72 -30.49
C ILE A 6 19.70 7.48 -29.01
N ILE A 7 20.89 7.83 -28.52
CA ILE A 7 21.25 7.70 -27.10
C ILE A 7 20.37 8.62 -26.23
N LEU A 8 20.18 9.88 -26.62
CA LEU A 8 19.30 10.81 -25.91
C LEU A 8 17.84 10.36 -25.94
N GLY A 9 17.37 9.81 -27.07
CA GLY A 9 16.05 9.21 -27.19
C GLY A 9 15.87 8.01 -26.26
N LEU A 10 16.85 7.11 -26.22
CA LEU A 10 16.84 5.96 -25.30
C LEU A 10 16.85 6.42 -23.84
N LEU A 11 17.69 7.40 -23.49
CA LEU A 11 17.73 7.97 -22.14
C LEU A 11 16.43 8.67 -21.77
N ALA A 12 15.78 9.35 -22.70
CA ALA A 12 14.47 9.96 -22.49
C ALA A 12 13.40 8.90 -22.25
N VAL A 13 13.38 7.81 -23.03
CA VAL A 13 12.47 6.68 -22.80
C VAL A 13 12.71 6.03 -21.45
N ILE A 14 13.98 5.79 -21.08
CA ILE A 14 14.35 5.26 -19.77
C ILE A 14 13.92 6.21 -18.66
N ALA A 15 14.12 7.52 -18.81
CA ALA A 15 13.72 8.51 -17.83
C ALA A 15 12.19 8.57 -17.65
N VAL A 16 11.42 8.53 -18.74
CA VAL A 16 9.95 8.48 -18.70
C VAL A 16 9.48 7.19 -18.01
N LEU A 17 10.06 6.05 -18.37
CA LEU A 17 9.74 4.77 -17.73
C LEU A 17 10.07 4.79 -16.24
N LEU A 18 11.29 5.17 -15.87
CA LEU A 18 11.72 5.26 -14.47
C LEU A 18 10.84 6.22 -13.67
N ASN A 19 10.43 7.34 -14.27
CA ASN A 19 9.52 8.28 -13.63
C ASN A 19 8.11 7.69 -13.46
N GLN A 20 7.57 6.97 -14.45
CA GLN A 20 6.32 6.24 -14.29
C GLN A 20 6.40 5.11 -13.26
N PHE A 21 7.59 4.54 -13.04
CA PHE A 21 7.81 3.51 -12.01
C PHE A 21 8.02 4.09 -10.61
N ASN A 22 8.56 5.30 -10.49
CA ASN A 22 8.90 5.95 -9.22
C ASN A 22 8.08 7.23 -8.99
N TYR A 23 6.92 7.37 -9.65
CA TYR A 23 6.13 8.59 -9.72
C TYR A 23 5.77 9.18 -8.35
N ARG A 24 5.71 8.37 -7.28
CA ARG A 24 5.48 8.86 -5.91
C ARG A 24 6.71 9.57 -5.31
N LEU A 25 7.92 9.05 -5.52
CA LEU A 25 9.16 9.65 -5.00
C LEU A 25 9.45 11.04 -5.58
N ALA A 26 8.84 11.36 -6.71
CA ALA A 26 9.01 12.61 -7.42
C ALA A 26 8.00 13.70 -7.00
N LEU A 27 7.01 13.37 -6.15
CA LEU A 27 5.87 14.26 -5.85
C LEU A 27 5.96 14.85 -4.43
N CYS A 28 6.50 16.05 -4.31
CA CYS A 28 6.42 16.81 -3.04
C CYS A 28 5.04 17.45 -2.80
N MET A 29 4.13 17.37 -3.78
CA MET A 29 2.84 18.08 -3.77
C MET A 29 1.69 17.32 -3.10
N PHE A 30 1.82 16.00 -2.91
CA PHE A 30 0.84 15.19 -2.20
C PHE A 30 1.53 14.51 -1.02
N PRO A 31 0.84 14.35 0.12
CA PRO A 31 1.32 13.44 1.15
C PRO A 31 1.35 12.03 0.58
N ASP A 32 2.27 11.24 1.09
CA ASP A 32 2.49 9.90 0.59
C ASP A 32 1.22 9.03 0.74
N THR A 33 0.35 9.29 1.73
CA THR A 33 -0.85 8.45 2.05
C THR A 33 -1.96 8.61 1.04
N VAL A 34 -1.90 9.67 0.23
CA VAL A 34 -2.83 9.87 -0.87
C VAL A 34 -2.47 8.90 -1.99
N LYS A 35 -3.45 8.13 -2.46
CA LYS A 35 -3.23 7.19 -3.57
C LYS A 35 -3.17 7.96 -4.88
N VAL A 36 -1.94 8.18 -5.33
CA VAL A 36 -1.69 8.73 -6.66
C VAL A 36 -1.55 7.58 -7.65
N THR A 37 -2.20 7.67 -8.81
CA THR A 37 -1.97 6.76 -9.95
C THR A 37 -0.75 7.22 -10.76
N ARG A 38 -0.21 6.34 -11.61
CA ARG A 38 0.96 6.68 -12.44
C ARG A 38 0.73 7.90 -13.34
N TRP A 39 -0.45 8.00 -13.96
CA TRP A 39 -0.82 9.14 -14.81
C TRP A 39 -0.94 10.43 -14.01
N GLN A 40 -1.61 10.37 -12.86
CA GLN A 40 -1.70 11.52 -11.95
C GLN A 40 -0.32 11.97 -11.49
N GLY A 41 0.55 11.03 -11.12
CA GLY A 41 1.90 11.35 -10.69
C GLY A 41 2.78 11.91 -11.79
N LEU A 42 2.67 11.39 -13.01
CA LEU A 42 3.36 11.93 -14.17
C LEU A 42 2.94 13.38 -14.44
N LEU A 43 1.63 13.67 -14.45
CA LEU A 43 1.11 15.02 -14.64
C LEU A 43 1.54 15.96 -13.50
N GLY A 44 1.53 15.47 -12.27
CA GLY A 44 1.95 16.23 -11.09
C GLY A 44 3.44 16.58 -11.15
N TRP A 45 4.29 15.60 -11.44
CA TRP A 45 5.73 15.79 -11.63
C TRP A 45 6.02 16.74 -12.78
N TYR A 46 5.43 16.50 -13.95
CA TYR A 46 5.64 17.32 -15.13
C TYR A 46 5.19 18.76 -14.87
N GLY A 47 4.05 18.94 -14.23
CA GLY A 47 3.57 20.25 -13.81
C GLY A 47 4.55 20.94 -12.85
N TRP A 48 5.02 20.21 -11.83
CA TRP A 48 5.92 20.71 -10.80
C TRP A 48 7.30 21.14 -11.34
N VAL A 49 7.91 20.34 -12.20
CA VAL A 49 9.21 20.66 -12.79
C VAL A 49 9.12 21.92 -13.64
N ASN A 50 8.07 22.06 -14.44
CA ASN A 50 7.88 23.25 -15.27
C ASN A 50 7.57 24.50 -14.43
N LEU A 51 6.85 24.36 -13.32
CA LEU A 51 6.68 25.43 -12.35
C LEU A 51 8.02 25.86 -11.74
N PHE A 52 8.88 24.91 -11.39
CA PHE A 52 10.23 25.20 -10.89
C PHE A 52 11.11 25.93 -11.90
N VAL A 53 11.01 25.57 -13.18
CA VAL A 53 11.72 26.24 -14.27
C VAL A 53 11.16 27.66 -14.49
N ALA A 54 9.85 27.88 -14.31
CA ALA A 54 9.23 29.19 -14.51
C ALA A 54 9.54 30.20 -13.41
N LEU A 55 9.72 29.75 -12.16
CA LEU A 55 9.86 30.63 -10.99
C LEU A 55 11.02 31.64 -11.06
N PRO A 56 12.25 31.28 -11.49
CA PRO A 56 13.35 32.24 -11.63
C PRO A 56 13.04 33.37 -12.63
N PHE A 57 12.49 33.04 -13.81
CA PHE A 57 12.15 34.05 -14.82
C PHE A 57 11.07 35.02 -14.35
N LEU A 58 10.06 34.51 -13.63
CA LEU A 58 9.00 35.35 -13.07
C LEU A 58 9.51 36.24 -11.92
N TRP A 59 10.46 35.74 -11.13
CA TRP A 59 11.11 36.50 -10.07
C TRP A 59 11.97 37.64 -10.65
N ASP A 60 12.66 37.38 -11.75
CA ASP A 60 13.51 38.34 -12.45
C ASP A 60 12.72 39.27 -13.39
N GLY A 61 11.39 39.13 -13.45
CA GLY A 61 10.50 39.96 -14.27
C GLY A 61 10.51 39.63 -15.77
N ASP A 62 11.18 38.55 -16.19
CA ASP A 62 11.14 38.06 -17.58
C ASP A 62 9.92 37.17 -17.82
N PHE A 63 8.76 37.82 -17.93
CA PHE A 63 7.50 37.15 -18.23
C PHE A 63 7.51 36.46 -19.60
N SER A 64 8.32 36.92 -20.57
CA SER A 64 8.33 36.34 -21.91
C SER A 64 8.84 34.90 -21.91
N GLN A 65 9.87 34.61 -21.11
CA GLN A 65 10.44 33.28 -20.94
C GLN A 65 9.74 32.49 -19.83
N GLY A 66 9.22 33.15 -18.80
CA GLY A 66 8.56 32.50 -17.66
C GLY A 66 7.12 32.05 -17.92
N MET A 67 6.36 32.72 -18.79
CA MET A 67 4.92 32.45 -18.96
C MET A 67 4.61 31.12 -19.65
N TYR A 68 5.40 30.73 -20.65
CA TYR A 68 5.20 29.46 -21.35
C TYR A 68 5.41 28.23 -20.43
N PRO A 69 6.56 28.09 -19.72
CA PRO A 69 6.73 27.02 -18.74
C PRO A 69 5.76 27.15 -17.56
N LEU A 70 5.32 28.37 -17.18
CA LEU A 70 4.29 28.55 -16.15
C LEU A 70 2.95 27.91 -16.55
N VAL A 71 2.45 28.15 -17.76
CA VAL A 71 1.18 27.59 -18.24
C VAL A 71 1.29 26.07 -18.42
N ILE A 72 2.39 25.61 -19.03
CA ILE A 72 2.68 24.18 -19.21
C ILE A 72 2.89 23.47 -17.87
N GLY A 73 3.30 24.18 -16.83
CA GLY A 73 3.40 23.66 -15.47
C GLY A 73 2.07 23.65 -14.72
N LEU A 74 1.34 24.77 -14.72
CA LEU A 74 0.11 24.95 -13.95
C LEU A 74 -1.00 24.00 -14.40
N ILE A 75 -1.23 23.85 -15.71
CA ILE A 75 -2.35 23.06 -16.22
C ILE A 75 -2.21 21.58 -15.82
N PRO A 76 -1.09 20.89 -16.09
CA PRO A 76 -0.90 19.50 -15.67
C PRO A 76 -0.89 19.33 -14.15
N ALA A 77 -0.29 20.27 -13.40
CA ALA A 77 -0.30 20.22 -11.94
C ALA A 77 -1.74 20.33 -11.39
N ALA A 78 -2.54 21.26 -11.90
CA ALA A 78 -3.93 21.44 -11.48
C ALA A 78 -4.80 20.23 -11.83
N ILE A 79 -4.64 19.66 -13.03
CA ILE A 79 -5.33 18.43 -13.45
C ILE A 79 -4.93 17.27 -12.55
N SER A 80 -3.64 17.10 -12.27
CA SER A 80 -3.14 16.07 -11.35
C SER A 80 -3.77 16.23 -9.97
N ILE A 81 -3.70 17.41 -9.36
CA ILE A 81 -4.30 17.71 -8.06
C ILE A 81 -5.79 17.40 -8.07
N PHE A 82 -6.55 17.93 -9.03
CA PHE A 82 -7.98 17.71 -9.09
C PHE A 82 -8.35 16.23 -9.22
N THR A 83 -7.67 15.50 -10.10
CA THR A 83 -7.94 14.08 -10.33
C THR A 83 -7.50 13.22 -9.14
N VAL A 84 -6.37 13.52 -8.50
CA VAL A 84 -5.94 12.85 -7.26
C VAL A 84 -6.99 13.05 -6.16
N LEU A 85 -7.43 14.29 -5.93
CA LEU A 85 -8.42 14.59 -4.91
C LEU A 85 -9.74 13.84 -5.18
N LYS A 86 -10.20 13.82 -6.44
CA LYS A 86 -11.42 13.13 -6.85
C LYS A 86 -11.31 11.60 -6.70
N PHE A 87 -10.22 10.99 -7.15
CA PHE A 87 -10.01 9.54 -7.05
C PHE A 87 -9.83 9.05 -5.61
N ASN A 88 -9.38 9.92 -4.70
CA ASN A 88 -9.26 9.66 -3.27
C ASN A 88 -10.47 10.17 -2.47
N ASP A 89 -11.51 10.64 -3.14
CA ASP A 89 -12.85 10.90 -2.59
C ASP A 89 -13.78 9.75 -3.01
N ASP A 90 -13.67 9.30 -4.27
CA ASP A 90 -14.36 8.13 -4.80
C ASP A 90 -13.84 6.85 -4.14
N ARG A 91 -14.76 6.09 -3.53
CA ARG A 91 -14.52 4.76 -2.97
C ARG A 91 -14.28 3.76 -4.10
N ASN A 92 -13.09 3.77 -4.68
CA ASN A 92 -12.79 2.86 -5.77
C ASN A 92 -12.48 1.47 -5.23
N VAL A 93 -13.21 0.50 -5.78
CA VAL A 93 -13.05 -0.91 -5.50
C VAL A 93 -11.86 -1.44 -6.27
N GLU A 94 -10.78 -1.82 -5.59
CA GLU A 94 -9.81 -2.76 -6.16
C GLU A 94 -10.32 -4.18 -5.85
N LEU A 95 -10.86 -4.84 -6.87
CA LEU A 95 -11.20 -6.26 -6.80
C LEU A 95 -9.91 -7.08 -6.84
N ARG A 96 -9.46 -7.57 -5.67
CA ARG A 96 -8.45 -8.64 -5.58
C ARG A 96 -9.03 -9.80 -4.76
N ARG A 97 -9.78 -10.67 -5.44
CA ARG A 97 -10.46 -11.82 -4.83
C ARG A 97 -9.66 -13.09 -5.06
N ASP A 98 -8.54 -13.19 -4.36
CA ASP A 98 -7.73 -14.40 -4.34
C ASP A 98 -7.83 -15.16 -2.99
N SER A 99 -8.39 -14.52 -1.97
CA SER A 99 -8.66 -15.13 -0.67
C SER A 99 -9.89 -14.50 -0.03
N LYS A 100 -10.66 -15.27 0.73
CA LYS A 100 -11.78 -14.77 1.54
C LYS A 100 -11.43 -14.85 3.01
N ILE A 101 -11.67 -13.76 3.73
CA ILE A 101 -11.47 -13.69 5.19
C ILE A 101 -12.80 -14.05 5.85
N THR A 102 -12.77 -14.93 6.85
CA THR A 102 -13.94 -15.42 7.59
C THR A 102 -13.73 -15.22 9.08
N TYR A 103 -14.80 -14.99 9.83
CA TYR A 103 -14.75 -14.96 11.30
C TYR A 103 -15.04 -16.34 11.85
N ASP A 104 -14.03 -16.92 12.49
CA ASP A 104 -14.11 -18.14 13.28
C ASP A 104 -14.74 -19.34 12.54
N ASP A 105 -14.70 -20.53 13.13
CA ASP A 105 -15.18 -21.78 12.52
C ASP A 105 -16.73 -21.85 12.38
N ASN A 106 -17.43 -20.75 12.66
CA ASN A 106 -18.88 -20.59 12.52
C ASN A 106 -19.33 -20.28 11.08
N GLY A 107 -18.39 -20.14 10.14
CA GLY A 107 -18.69 -19.99 8.71
C GLY A 107 -19.30 -18.65 8.31
N GLN A 108 -19.29 -17.64 9.20
CA GLN A 108 -19.77 -16.30 8.83
C GLN A 108 -18.72 -15.61 7.98
N LEU A 109 -19.03 -15.50 6.68
CA LEU A 109 -18.21 -14.79 5.72
C LEU A 109 -18.21 -13.29 6.04
N LEU A 110 -17.05 -12.79 6.50
CA LEU A 110 -16.78 -11.37 6.61
C LEU A 110 -16.06 -10.95 5.34
N GLU A 111 -16.79 -10.68 4.25
CA GLU A 111 -16.15 -9.98 3.12
C GLU A 111 -15.87 -8.53 3.59
N PRO A 112 -14.58 -8.14 3.75
CA PRO A 112 -14.25 -6.75 4.04
C PRO A 112 -14.74 -5.86 2.90
N CYS A 113 -14.93 -4.57 3.15
CA CYS A 113 -15.28 -3.66 2.08
C CYS A 113 -14.15 -3.68 1.04
N ASN A 114 -14.53 -3.88 -0.23
CA ASN A 114 -13.57 -3.78 -1.33
C ASN A 114 -13.19 -2.33 -1.64
N ASP A 115 -13.79 -1.37 -0.92
CA ASP A 115 -13.51 0.06 -1.06
C ASP A 115 -12.13 0.39 -0.51
N VAL A 116 -11.29 0.95 -1.37
CA VAL A 116 -10.15 1.73 -0.93
C VAL A 116 -10.68 3.09 -0.46
N TYR A 117 -10.37 3.42 0.79
CA TYR A 117 -10.93 4.56 1.50
C TYR A 117 -10.74 5.90 0.77
N GLY A 118 -11.80 6.71 0.80
CA GLY A 118 -11.73 8.11 0.44
C GLY A 118 -11.16 8.95 1.59
N PHE A 119 -9.82 9.07 1.69
CA PHE A 119 -9.14 9.93 2.68
C PHE A 119 -9.60 11.40 2.62
N LEU A 120 -10.14 11.80 1.47
CA LEU A 120 -10.53 13.16 1.15
C LEU A 120 -12.05 13.32 1.09
N ARG A 121 -12.79 12.53 1.86
CA ARG A 121 -14.25 12.64 1.97
C ARG A 121 -14.67 14.11 2.14
N ASN A 122 -15.55 14.58 1.27
CA ASN A 122 -16.05 15.96 1.26
C ASN A 122 -14.98 17.04 0.97
N TYR A 123 -13.85 16.71 0.31
CA TYR A 123 -12.80 17.70 0.05
C TYR A 123 -13.31 18.93 -0.70
N SER A 124 -14.26 18.76 -1.62
CA SER A 124 -14.82 19.89 -2.39
C SER A 124 -15.51 20.89 -1.46
N GLN A 125 -16.27 20.41 -0.48
CA GLN A 125 -16.95 21.27 0.50
C GLN A 125 -15.94 21.88 1.47
N ARG A 126 -14.98 21.10 2.00
CA ARG A 126 -13.94 21.61 2.92
C ARG A 126 -13.05 22.64 2.23
N MET A 127 -12.61 22.38 1.01
CA MET A 127 -11.78 23.30 0.22
C MET A 127 -12.53 24.60 -0.10
N LYS A 128 -13.86 24.57 -0.31
CA LYS A 128 -14.67 25.79 -0.42
C LYS A 128 -14.75 26.56 0.89
N ALA A 129 -14.85 25.86 2.02
CA ALA A 129 -15.01 26.47 3.34
C ALA A 129 -13.73 27.16 3.85
N ILE A 130 -12.58 26.50 3.74
CA ILE A 130 -11.30 27.01 4.29
C ILE A 130 -10.33 27.51 3.22
N GLY A 131 -10.63 27.31 1.94
CA GLY A 131 -9.75 27.63 0.83
C GLY A 131 -8.66 26.58 0.59
N PRO A 132 -8.07 26.53 -0.62
CA PRO A 132 -7.11 25.51 -1.02
C PRO A 132 -5.84 25.52 -0.15
N LYS A 133 -5.31 26.70 0.20
CA LYS A 133 -4.09 26.84 1.00
C LYS A 133 -4.23 26.16 2.38
N PHE A 134 -5.31 26.41 3.09
CA PHE A 134 -5.53 25.84 4.43
C PHE A 134 -5.90 24.36 4.34
N PHE A 135 -6.63 23.95 3.31
CA PHE A 135 -6.93 22.55 3.06
C PHE A 135 -5.65 21.70 2.85
N PHE A 136 -4.70 22.15 2.03
CA PHE A 136 -3.43 21.43 1.89
C PHE A 136 -2.63 21.40 3.18
N LYS A 137 -2.59 22.52 3.93
CA LYS A 137 -1.95 22.52 5.26
C LYS A 137 -2.58 21.50 6.22
N GLU A 138 -3.90 21.39 6.22
CA GLU A 138 -4.63 20.41 7.01
C GLU A 138 -4.26 18.98 6.60
N ILE A 139 -4.20 18.70 5.29
CA ILE A 139 -3.75 17.40 4.76
C ILE A 139 -2.33 17.05 5.25
N PHE A 140 -1.37 17.97 5.18
CA PHE A 140 -0.01 17.71 5.67
C PHE A 140 0.05 17.56 7.20
N ALA A 141 -0.80 18.30 7.93
CA ALA A 141 -0.91 18.15 9.37
C ALA A 141 -1.45 16.77 9.76
N ARG A 142 -2.42 16.22 9.02
CA ARG A 142 -2.94 14.85 9.21
C ARG A 142 -1.83 13.80 9.05
N GLU A 143 -1.04 13.88 7.98
CA GLU A 143 0.08 12.97 7.74
C GLU A 143 1.10 13.02 8.89
N LYS A 144 1.45 14.24 9.33
CA LYS A 144 2.39 14.43 10.44
C LYS A 144 1.85 13.86 11.75
N SER A 145 0.57 14.08 12.06
CA SER A 145 -0.07 13.58 13.26
C SER A 145 -0.17 12.05 13.26
N ASN A 146 -0.37 11.42 12.10
CA ASN A 146 -0.44 9.96 11.99
C ASN A 146 0.79 9.25 12.53
N LYS A 147 1.98 9.83 12.38
CA LYS A 147 3.20 9.24 12.95
C LYS A 147 3.13 9.15 14.48
N VAL A 148 2.62 10.20 15.14
CA VAL A 148 2.47 10.23 16.61
C VAL A 148 1.32 9.32 17.04
N LEU A 149 0.22 9.32 16.29
CA LEU A 149 -0.92 8.44 16.54
C LEU A 149 -0.56 6.95 16.37
N ALA A 150 0.37 6.64 15.47
CA ALA A 150 0.86 5.28 15.24
C ALA A 150 1.64 4.74 16.43
N ASP A 151 2.56 5.53 16.98
CA ASP A 151 3.20 5.20 18.25
C ASP A 151 2.17 5.08 19.37
N GLY A 152 1.22 6.03 19.45
CA GLY A 152 0.13 5.99 20.41
C GLY A 152 -0.76 4.74 20.32
N LEU A 153 -0.98 4.19 19.13
CA LEU A 153 -1.76 2.96 18.96
C LEU A 153 -1.06 1.74 19.59
N LEU A 154 0.28 1.74 19.65
CA LEU A 154 1.07 0.69 20.29
C LEU A 154 1.28 0.95 21.78
N ASP A 155 1.39 2.21 22.19
CA ASP A 155 1.83 2.58 23.54
C ASP A 155 0.66 2.91 24.49
N ASN A 156 -0.48 3.40 23.98
CA ASN A 156 -1.61 3.85 24.79
C ASN A 156 -2.69 2.76 24.95
N THR A 157 -3.61 2.98 25.89
CA THR A 157 -4.84 2.17 25.96
C THR A 157 -5.78 2.49 24.79
N PRO A 158 -6.70 1.57 24.44
CA PRO A 158 -7.69 1.82 23.39
C PRO A 158 -8.54 3.08 23.63
N GLU A 159 -8.92 3.35 24.88
CA GLU A 159 -9.74 4.51 25.26
C GLU A 159 -8.98 5.83 25.00
N VAL A 160 -7.73 5.90 25.45
CA VAL A 160 -6.87 7.08 25.23
C VAL A 160 -6.65 7.32 23.73
N THR A 161 -6.50 6.25 22.95
CA THR A 161 -6.37 6.35 21.50
C THR A 161 -7.64 6.92 20.87
N VAL A 162 -8.82 6.45 21.28
CA VAL A 162 -10.12 6.97 20.81
C VAL A 162 -10.30 8.44 21.17
N ASP A 163 -9.99 8.84 22.40
CA ASP A 163 -10.10 10.23 22.84
C ASP A 163 -9.15 11.13 22.06
N THR A 164 -7.93 10.66 21.80
CA THR A 164 -6.95 11.37 20.97
C THR A 164 -7.49 11.56 19.55
N LEU A 165 -8.05 10.52 18.92
CA LEU A 165 -8.65 10.62 17.59
C LEU A 165 -9.82 11.63 17.54
N LYS A 166 -10.68 11.63 18.56
CA LYS A 166 -11.83 12.54 18.65
C LYS A 166 -11.43 14.00 18.90
N SER A 167 -10.28 14.23 19.55
CA SER A 167 -9.78 15.57 19.86
C SER A 167 -9.01 16.25 18.72
N LEU A 168 -8.77 15.55 17.60
CA LEU A 168 -8.08 16.13 16.45
C LEU A 168 -8.88 17.31 15.88
N PRO A 169 -8.24 18.45 15.53
CA PRO A 169 -8.95 19.66 15.09
C PRO A 169 -9.88 19.41 13.89
N TRP A 170 -9.43 18.65 12.89
CA TRP A 170 -10.24 18.30 11.71
C TRP A 170 -11.35 17.28 11.99
N VAL A 171 -11.29 16.56 13.11
CA VAL A 171 -12.38 15.67 13.56
C VAL A 171 -13.43 16.49 14.33
N ILE A 172 -13.00 17.39 15.22
CA ILE A 172 -13.88 18.34 15.93
C ILE A 172 -14.63 19.23 14.93
N ASP A 173 -13.93 19.74 13.92
CA ASP A 173 -14.49 20.56 12.85
C ASP A 173 -15.41 19.77 11.88
N CYS A 174 -15.64 18.49 12.13
CA CYS A 174 -16.39 17.57 11.27
C CYS A 174 -15.86 17.47 9.84
N ALA A 175 -14.57 17.79 9.63
CA ALA A 175 -13.94 17.71 8.32
C ALA A 175 -13.57 16.26 7.96
N VAL A 176 -13.32 15.42 8.96
CA VAL A 176 -13.09 13.98 8.80
C VAL A 176 -13.89 13.23 9.85
N ASP A 177 -14.56 12.17 9.43
CA ASP A 177 -15.20 11.24 10.34
C ASP A 177 -14.15 10.49 11.18
N VAL A 178 -14.39 10.33 12.48
CA VAL A 178 -13.43 9.68 13.39
C VAL A 178 -13.08 8.24 12.96
N LYS A 179 -14.05 7.48 12.41
CA LYS A 179 -13.81 6.13 11.91
C LYS A 179 -12.92 6.17 10.66
N ALA A 180 -13.11 7.17 9.81
CA ALA A 180 -12.24 7.39 8.65
C ALA A 180 -10.81 7.76 9.05
N GLN A 181 -10.64 8.59 10.09
CA GLN A 181 -9.33 8.89 10.64
C GLN A 181 -8.66 7.67 11.26
N PHE A 182 -9.42 6.79 11.93
CA PHE A 182 -8.86 5.54 12.46
C PHE A 182 -8.42 4.59 11.35
N ILE A 183 -9.19 4.44 10.28
CA ILE A 183 -8.78 3.62 9.13
C ILE A 183 -7.54 4.21 8.44
N PHE A 184 -7.42 5.53 8.41
CA PHE A 184 -6.23 6.20 7.91
C PHE A 184 -4.99 5.90 8.77
N LEU A 185 -5.17 5.81 10.09
CA LEU A 185 -4.11 5.36 11.00
C LEU A 185 -3.72 3.90 10.71
N LEU A 186 -4.69 3.01 10.49
CA LEU A 186 -4.41 1.60 10.15
C LEU A 186 -3.70 1.46 8.79
N GLU A 187 -4.09 2.22 7.77
CA GLU A 187 -3.37 2.25 6.48
C GLU A 187 -1.92 2.68 6.69
N TYR A 188 -1.68 3.73 7.49
CA TYR A 188 -0.33 4.17 7.80
C TYR A 188 0.49 3.09 8.53
N MET A 189 -0.13 2.42 9.52
CA MET A 189 0.50 1.31 10.25
C MET A 189 0.92 0.18 9.32
N THR A 190 0.03 -0.24 8.42
CA THR A 190 0.24 -1.41 7.57
C THR A 190 1.12 -1.15 6.34
N THR A 191 1.29 0.11 5.93
CA THR A 191 2.01 0.43 4.68
C THR A 191 3.29 1.22 4.87
N ARG A 192 3.48 1.90 6.00
CA ARG A 192 4.56 2.89 6.17
C ARG A 192 5.26 2.92 7.50
N TYR A 193 4.56 2.53 8.54
CA TYR A 193 5.16 2.53 9.85
C TYR A 193 6.42 1.66 9.84
N ASP A 194 7.31 1.89 10.81
CA ASP A 194 8.52 1.09 10.91
C ASP A 194 8.16 -0.39 11.07
N ASN A 195 8.36 -1.17 9.99
CA ASN A 195 8.00 -2.58 9.93
C ASN A 195 8.65 -3.36 11.08
N LYS A 196 9.89 -3.01 11.45
CA LYS A 196 10.56 -3.68 12.56
C LYS A 196 9.81 -3.44 13.86
N LYS A 197 9.50 -2.18 14.18
CA LYS A 197 8.76 -1.82 15.39
C LYS A 197 7.34 -2.37 15.38
N LEU A 198 6.65 -2.39 14.23
CA LEU A 198 5.33 -2.99 14.09
C LEU A 198 5.35 -4.48 14.42
N TYR A 199 6.27 -5.23 13.82
CA TYR A 199 6.31 -6.68 13.96
C TYR A 199 6.80 -7.12 15.35
N GLU A 200 7.68 -6.35 15.98
CA GLU A 200 8.04 -6.53 17.40
C GLU A 200 6.84 -6.32 18.33
N ASN A 201 5.87 -5.48 17.94
CA ASN A 201 4.66 -5.17 18.72
C ASN A 201 3.38 -5.70 18.06
N LEU A 202 3.48 -6.75 17.23
CA LEU A 202 2.37 -7.20 16.38
C LEU A 202 1.14 -7.62 17.18
N LYS A 203 1.34 -8.22 18.34
CA LYS A 203 0.28 -8.58 19.29
C LYS A 203 -0.50 -7.36 19.75
N VAL A 204 0.22 -6.37 20.29
CA VAL A 204 -0.38 -5.14 20.81
C VAL A 204 -1.13 -4.41 19.69
N PHE A 205 -0.55 -4.36 18.49
CA PHE A 205 -1.21 -3.83 17.32
C PHE A 205 -2.55 -4.53 17.04
N CYS A 206 -2.61 -5.86 17.03
CA CYS A 206 -3.84 -6.61 16.77
C CYS A 206 -4.90 -6.36 17.85
N GLU A 207 -4.52 -6.48 19.12
CA GLU A 207 -5.43 -6.32 20.27
C GLU A 207 -5.98 -4.89 20.36
N ASN A 208 -5.12 -3.87 20.23
CA ASN A 208 -5.53 -2.47 20.29
C ASN A 208 -6.34 -2.07 19.06
N SER A 209 -5.95 -2.49 17.86
CA SER A 209 -6.70 -2.16 16.63
C SER A 209 -8.14 -2.67 16.70
N MET A 210 -8.32 -3.90 17.18
CA MET A 210 -9.66 -4.48 17.36
C MET A 210 -10.47 -3.81 18.47
N SER A 211 -9.81 -3.47 19.58
CA SER A 211 -10.46 -2.80 20.70
C SER A 211 -10.90 -1.38 20.35
N VAL A 212 -10.04 -0.61 19.68
CA VAL A 212 -10.37 0.73 19.18
C VAL A 212 -11.48 0.66 18.13
N ALA A 213 -11.45 -0.31 17.20
CA ALA A 213 -12.53 -0.50 16.24
C ALA A 213 -13.89 -0.74 16.93
N ARG A 214 -13.93 -1.58 17.98
CA ARG A 214 -15.13 -1.82 18.79
C ARG A 214 -15.63 -0.56 19.49
N LEU A 215 -14.73 0.21 20.12
CA LEU A 215 -15.07 1.47 20.80
C LEU A 215 -15.59 2.55 19.85
N LEU A 216 -15.16 2.54 18.59
CA LEU A 216 -15.65 3.42 17.53
C LEU A 216 -16.88 2.85 16.81
N GLU A 217 -17.41 1.70 17.24
CA GLU A 217 -18.51 0.99 16.58
C GLU A 217 -18.24 0.77 15.08
N LEU A 218 -16.98 0.50 14.72
CA LEU A 218 -16.56 0.22 13.35
C LEU A 218 -16.64 -1.29 13.12
N LYS A 219 -17.48 -1.70 12.16
CA LYS A 219 -17.60 -3.12 11.80
C LYS A 219 -16.43 -3.55 10.92
N PHE A 220 -16.01 -4.81 11.03
CA PHE A 220 -14.90 -5.33 10.23
C PHE A 220 -15.15 -5.25 8.71
N ASN A 221 -16.41 -5.40 8.29
CA ASN A 221 -16.79 -5.25 6.87
C ASN A 221 -16.76 -3.80 6.37
N GLU A 222 -16.56 -2.81 7.24
CA GLU A 222 -16.33 -1.40 6.87
C GLU A 222 -14.84 -1.08 6.71
N ILE A 223 -13.95 -2.00 7.12
CA ILE A 223 -12.49 -1.86 6.97
C ILE A 223 -12.10 -2.26 5.53
N PRO A 224 -11.22 -1.48 4.86
CA PRO A 224 -10.66 -1.85 3.57
C PRO A 224 -10.03 -3.24 3.56
N TYR A 225 -10.28 -3.98 2.47
CA TYR A 225 -9.79 -5.35 2.30
C TYR A 225 -8.29 -5.52 2.59
N ASN A 226 -7.41 -4.64 2.08
CA ASN A 226 -5.97 -4.80 2.28
C ASN A 226 -5.57 -4.68 3.76
N ILE A 227 -6.19 -3.75 4.50
CA ILE A 227 -5.95 -3.53 5.93
C ILE A 227 -6.53 -4.72 6.72
N ALA A 228 -7.78 -5.09 6.42
CA ALA A 228 -8.46 -6.23 7.04
C ALA A 228 -7.68 -7.54 6.84
N LYS A 229 -7.15 -7.77 5.64
CA LYS A 229 -6.29 -8.91 5.30
C LYS A 229 -5.01 -8.92 6.11
N PHE A 230 -4.35 -7.77 6.23
CA PHE A 230 -3.16 -7.66 7.06
C PHE A 230 -3.47 -7.97 8.53
N ILE A 231 -4.54 -7.38 9.09
CA ILE A 231 -4.96 -7.62 10.49
C ILE A 231 -5.28 -9.11 10.71
N ALA A 232 -6.01 -9.75 9.81
CA ALA A 232 -6.33 -11.17 9.90
C ALA A 232 -5.07 -12.05 9.83
N SER A 233 -4.17 -11.81 8.88
CA SER A 233 -2.91 -12.53 8.78
C SER A 233 -2.00 -12.31 10.00
N ALA A 234 -2.00 -11.10 10.56
CA ALA A 234 -1.25 -10.76 11.78
C ALA A 234 -1.81 -11.51 13.00
N ASP A 235 -3.12 -11.50 13.19
CA ASP A 235 -3.79 -12.23 14.28
C ASP A 235 -3.55 -13.74 14.17
N LEU A 236 -3.64 -14.31 12.97
CA LEU A 236 -3.32 -15.71 12.70
C LEU A 236 -1.87 -16.06 13.06
N THR A 237 -0.93 -15.17 12.73
CA THR A 237 0.49 -15.33 13.06
C THR A 237 0.71 -15.28 14.57
N VAL A 238 0.15 -14.28 15.26
CA VAL A 238 0.25 -14.13 16.72
C VAL A 238 -0.39 -15.32 17.43
N SER A 239 -1.57 -15.74 17.00
CA SER A 239 -2.30 -16.88 17.58
C SER A 239 -1.51 -18.18 17.45
N LEU A 240 -0.85 -18.40 16.30
CA LEU A 240 0.02 -19.55 16.11
C LEU A 240 1.23 -19.51 17.06
N LEU A 241 1.89 -18.35 17.17
CA LEU A 241 3.03 -18.17 18.06
C LEU A 241 2.68 -18.35 19.55
N GLU A 242 1.48 -17.95 19.96
CA GLU A 242 1.01 -18.08 21.34
C GLU A 242 0.26 -19.40 21.62
N ASN A 243 0.13 -20.29 20.63
CA ASN A 243 -0.69 -21.51 20.70
C ASN A 243 -2.14 -21.25 21.16
N LYS A 244 -2.77 -20.21 20.60
CA LYS A 244 -4.16 -19.81 20.87
C LYS A 244 -5.04 -19.95 19.62
N ALA A 245 -6.34 -19.96 19.84
CA ALA A 245 -7.31 -19.86 18.74
C ALA A 245 -7.28 -18.43 18.18
N SER A 246 -7.13 -18.31 16.86
CA SER A 246 -7.33 -17.06 16.14
C SER A 246 -8.80 -16.83 15.95
N VAL A 247 -9.18 -15.56 15.94
CA VAL A 247 -10.55 -15.11 15.67
C VAL A 247 -10.84 -15.11 14.16
N TYR A 248 -9.81 -15.18 13.33
CA TYR A 248 -9.89 -15.14 11.88
C TYR A 248 -9.52 -16.48 11.26
N SER A 249 -10.08 -16.71 10.08
CA SER A 249 -9.62 -17.75 9.16
C SER A 249 -9.54 -17.20 7.74
N ILE A 250 -8.62 -17.74 6.96
CA ILE A 250 -8.43 -17.37 5.55
C ILE A 250 -8.77 -18.60 4.71
N SER A 251 -9.77 -18.46 3.85
CA SER A 251 -10.13 -19.48 2.87
C SER A 251 -9.61 -19.09 1.48
N VAL A 252 -9.11 -20.09 0.75
CA VAL A 252 -8.57 -19.92 -0.59
C VAL A 252 -9.40 -20.72 -1.58
N GLU A 253 -9.80 -20.09 -2.68
CA GLU A 253 -10.68 -20.70 -3.66
C GLU A 253 -10.04 -21.95 -4.30
N GLY A 254 -10.80 -23.06 -4.27
CA GLY A 254 -10.35 -24.34 -4.82
C GLY A 254 -9.22 -25.00 -4.04
N GLN A 255 -9.02 -24.66 -2.76
CA GLN A 255 -8.15 -25.39 -1.84
C GLN A 255 -8.95 -25.85 -0.61
N THR A 256 -8.78 -27.12 -0.28
CA THR A 256 -9.22 -27.71 0.99
C THR A 256 -7.98 -28.06 1.79
N PHE A 257 -7.95 -27.64 3.05
CA PHE A 257 -6.88 -27.94 3.98
C PHE A 257 -7.42 -28.86 5.06
N ASP A 258 -6.54 -29.66 5.67
CA ASP A 258 -6.90 -30.41 6.88
C ASP A 258 -7.28 -29.43 8.00
N ASP A 259 -8.17 -29.82 8.92
CA ASP A 259 -8.65 -28.97 10.02
C ASP A 259 -7.53 -28.38 10.91
N VAL A 260 -6.33 -28.98 10.85
CA VAL A 260 -5.15 -28.57 11.63
C VAL A 260 -4.24 -27.62 10.84
N GLU A 261 -4.31 -27.61 9.51
CA GLU A 261 -3.48 -26.76 8.66
C GLU A 261 -4.16 -25.42 8.40
N LYS A 262 -3.63 -24.36 9.02
CA LYS A 262 -4.18 -23.01 8.88
C LYS A 262 -3.45 -22.23 7.80
N VAL A 263 -4.20 -21.53 6.96
CA VAL A 263 -3.66 -20.56 6.01
C VAL A 263 -3.33 -19.27 6.77
N ILE A 264 -2.11 -18.78 6.62
CA ILE A 264 -1.62 -17.61 7.37
C ILE A 264 -1.49 -16.40 6.44
N TYR A 265 -1.00 -16.63 5.22
CA TYR A 265 -0.76 -15.57 4.25
C TYR A 265 -1.07 -16.03 2.83
N VAL A 266 -1.66 -15.15 2.04
CA VAL A 266 -2.00 -15.40 0.62
C VAL A 266 -1.64 -14.17 -0.19
N SER A 267 -0.97 -14.34 -1.33
CA SER A 267 -0.70 -13.26 -2.27
C SER A 267 -0.87 -13.76 -3.69
N THR A 268 -1.79 -13.17 -4.45
CA THR A 268 -1.82 -13.35 -5.91
C THR A 268 -1.20 -12.16 -6.59
N SER A 269 -0.38 -12.45 -7.57
CA SER A 269 0.40 -11.45 -8.28
C SER A 269 0.85 -11.93 -9.65
N PRO A 270 1.22 -10.98 -10.54
CA PRO A 270 1.80 -11.32 -11.82
C PRO A 270 3.04 -12.22 -11.64
N MET A 271 3.09 -13.29 -12.42
CA MET A 271 4.20 -14.22 -12.52
C MET A 271 5.05 -13.85 -13.73
N TYR A 272 6.37 -13.83 -13.60
CA TYR A 272 7.25 -13.56 -14.75
C TYR A 272 8.61 -14.24 -14.59
N LYS A 273 9.36 -14.29 -15.69
CA LYS A 273 10.71 -14.84 -15.74
C LYS A 273 11.72 -13.74 -15.99
N ILE A 274 12.89 -13.84 -15.36
CA ILE A 274 14.02 -12.93 -15.62
C ILE A 274 15.25 -13.75 -15.95
N ASN A 275 16.04 -13.26 -16.92
CA ASN A 275 17.35 -13.81 -17.21
C ASN A 275 18.34 -13.52 -16.07
N GLN A 276 18.83 -14.57 -15.42
CA GLN A 276 19.77 -14.52 -14.31
C GLN A 276 21.17 -14.01 -14.69
N ASN A 277 21.51 -14.01 -15.99
CA ASN A 277 22.83 -13.58 -16.45
C ASN A 277 22.94 -12.04 -16.55
N LEU A 278 21.84 -11.30 -16.35
CA LEU A 278 21.86 -9.85 -16.33
C LEU A 278 22.52 -9.33 -15.04
N SER A 279 23.28 -8.22 -15.16
CA SER A 279 23.81 -7.51 -13.99
C SER A 279 22.66 -6.99 -13.11
N SER A 280 22.93 -6.75 -11.83
CA SER A 280 21.90 -6.40 -10.82
C SER A 280 21.01 -5.22 -11.23
N VAL A 281 21.59 -4.18 -11.83
CA VAL A 281 20.85 -2.99 -12.29
C VAL A 281 19.92 -3.33 -13.46
N PHE A 282 20.41 -4.04 -14.48
CA PHE A 282 19.57 -4.45 -15.61
C PHE A 282 18.51 -5.47 -15.20
N ARG A 283 18.82 -6.34 -14.23
CA ARG A 283 17.86 -7.26 -13.62
C ARG A 283 16.72 -6.50 -12.94
N ALA A 284 17.02 -5.42 -12.22
CA ALA A 284 16.01 -4.57 -11.57
C ALA A 284 15.06 -3.92 -12.57
N ILE A 285 15.63 -3.39 -13.65
CA ILE A 285 14.84 -2.74 -14.71
C ILE A 285 14.00 -3.78 -15.46
N ALA A 286 14.61 -4.91 -15.83
CA ALA A 286 13.92 -6.01 -16.51
C ALA A 286 12.80 -6.61 -15.65
N ALA A 287 12.99 -6.73 -14.33
CA ALA A 287 11.97 -7.17 -13.39
C ALA A 287 10.73 -6.27 -13.45
N LYS A 288 10.94 -4.95 -13.31
CA LYS A 288 9.85 -3.96 -13.36
C LYS A 288 9.08 -4.02 -14.68
N PHE A 289 9.79 -4.16 -15.79
CA PHE A 289 9.16 -4.26 -17.12
C PHE A 289 8.40 -5.58 -17.31
N SER A 290 9.00 -6.71 -16.93
CA SER A 290 8.40 -8.05 -17.08
C SER A 290 7.16 -8.20 -16.20
N LYS A 291 7.22 -7.69 -14.97
CA LYS A 291 6.08 -7.60 -14.06
C LYS A 291 4.91 -6.81 -14.64
N TRP A 292 5.20 -5.73 -15.36
CA TRP A 292 4.17 -4.89 -15.96
C TRP A 292 3.54 -5.49 -17.22
N THR A 293 4.34 -6.23 -18.00
CA THR A 293 3.88 -6.85 -19.25
C THR A 293 3.35 -8.27 -19.07
N SER A 294 3.49 -8.84 -17.88
CA SER A 294 2.99 -10.18 -17.60
C SER A 294 1.47 -10.25 -17.69
N LYS A 295 1.00 -11.32 -18.33
CA LYS A 295 -0.42 -11.69 -18.44
C LYS A 295 -0.76 -12.87 -17.53
N ASP A 296 0.25 -13.56 -17.02
CA ASP A 296 0.09 -14.74 -16.19
C ASP A 296 0.13 -14.32 -14.72
N GLU A 297 -0.79 -14.84 -13.91
CA GLU A 297 -0.83 -14.61 -12.47
C GLU A 297 -0.57 -15.91 -11.72
N GLY A 298 0.08 -15.81 -10.56
CA GLY A 298 0.23 -16.92 -9.64
C GLY A 298 -0.10 -16.51 -8.22
N SER A 299 -0.57 -17.48 -7.44
CA SER A 299 -0.90 -17.34 -6.03
C SER A 299 0.14 -18.05 -5.17
N VAL A 300 0.72 -17.32 -4.22
CA VAL A 300 1.56 -17.87 -3.17
C VAL A 300 0.71 -17.96 -1.91
N ILE A 301 0.59 -19.17 -1.37
CA ILE A 301 -0.19 -19.49 -0.17
C ILE A 301 0.78 -20.04 0.86
N LEU A 302 0.88 -19.39 2.00
CA LEU A 302 1.66 -19.82 3.15
C LEU A 302 0.72 -20.38 4.21
N THR A 303 0.92 -21.65 4.56
CA THR A 303 0.19 -22.32 5.64
C THR A 303 1.10 -22.51 6.85
N SER A 304 0.56 -23.03 7.95
CA SER A 304 1.34 -23.40 9.13
C SER A 304 2.34 -24.55 8.90
N LYS A 305 2.26 -25.25 7.76
CA LYS A 305 3.10 -26.44 7.46
C LYS A 305 3.95 -26.31 6.20
N LYS A 306 3.47 -25.58 5.19
CA LYS A 306 4.09 -25.55 3.85
C LYS A 306 3.79 -24.27 3.10
N ILE A 307 4.51 -24.10 2.00
CA ILE A 307 4.27 -23.07 1.00
C ILE A 307 3.68 -23.73 -0.24
N ILE A 308 2.59 -23.19 -0.75
CA ILE A 308 1.94 -23.66 -1.98
C ILE A 308 2.01 -22.55 -3.01
N VAL A 309 2.59 -22.85 -4.17
CA VAL A 309 2.63 -21.96 -5.32
C VAL A 309 1.66 -22.51 -6.36
N LYS A 310 0.59 -21.76 -6.63
CA LYS A 310 -0.38 -22.06 -7.67
C LYS A 310 -0.14 -21.14 -8.86
N THR A 311 0.16 -21.72 -10.00
CA THR A 311 0.30 -21.02 -11.28
C THR A 311 -0.83 -21.47 -12.21
N PRO A 312 -1.03 -20.84 -13.39
CA PRO A 312 -2.03 -21.29 -14.36
C PRO A 312 -1.78 -22.71 -14.87
N TYR A 313 -0.53 -23.19 -14.77
CA TYR A 313 -0.08 -24.44 -15.37
C TYR A 313 0.12 -25.57 -14.35
N GLN A 314 0.50 -25.23 -13.12
CA GLN A 314 0.88 -26.20 -12.10
C GLN A 314 0.66 -25.69 -10.67
N LYS A 315 0.45 -26.64 -9.76
CA LYS A 315 0.52 -26.45 -8.31
C LYS A 315 1.78 -27.14 -7.81
N THR A 316 2.62 -26.41 -7.10
CA THR A 316 3.86 -26.91 -6.48
C THR A 316 3.85 -26.61 -4.99
N GLU A 317 4.33 -27.56 -4.19
CA GLU A 317 4.43 -27.43 -2.74
C GLU A 317 5.90 -27.42 -2.33
N PHE A 318 6.25 -26.51 -1.42
CA PHE A 318 7.59 -26.34 -0.88
C PHE A 318 7.54 -26.42 0.65
N PRO A 319 8.57 -26.99 1.30
CA PRO A 319 8.69 -26.90 2.74
C PRO A 319 8.91 -25.46 3.19
N ILE A 320 8.52 -25.13 4.42
CA ILE A 320 8.88 -23.86 5.03
C ILE A 320 10.41 -23.88 5.23
N SER A 321 11.10 -22.92 4.61
CA SER A 321 12.56 -22.85 4.57
C SER A 321 13.02 -21.41 4.38
N ASP A 322 14.18 -21.06 4.92
CA ASP A 322 14.83 -19.77 4.71
C ASP A 322 15.39 -19.60 3.27
N ALA A 323 15.42 -20.67 2.47
CA ALA A 323 15.97 -20.68 1.11
C ALA A 323 15.02 -20.10 0.04
N VAL A 324 14.33 -19.00 0.35
CA VAL A 324 13.50 -18.28 -0.63
C VAL A 324 14.38 -17.26 -1.35
N PHE A 325 14.57 -17.44 -2.66
CA PHE A 325 15.26 -16.44 -3.47
C PHE A 325 14.41 -15.17 -3.53
N SER A 326 15.03 -14.03 -3.28
CA SER A 326 14.32 -12.76 -3.31
C SER A 326 15.13 -11.70 -4.02
N PHE A 327 14.41 -10.86 -4.74
CA PHE A 327 14.96 -9.76 -5.51
C PHE A 327 14.02 -8.56 -5.36
N GLY A 328 14.43 -7.56 -4.58
CA GLY A 328 13.53 -6.48 -4.18
C GLY A 328 12.31 -7.03 -3.42
N ASP A 329 11.11 -6.69 -3.88
CA ASP A 329 9.82 -7.17 -3.34
C ASP A 329 9.32 -8.47 -4.01
N ASP A 330 10.13 -9.04 -4.90
CA ASP A 330 9.76 -10.21 -5.69
C ASP A 330 10.46 -11.46 -5.12
N ILE A 331 9.72 -12.57 -5.06
CA ILE A 331 10.20 -13.86 -4.54
C ILE A 331 10.19 -14.93 -5.61
N SER A 332 11.08 -15.91 -5.47
CA SER A 332 11.14 -17.11 -6.30
C SER A 332 11.50 -18.32 -5.44
N PHE A 333 10.88 -19.45 -5.76
CA PHE A 333 11.09 -20.74 -5.08
C PHE A 333 11.89 -21.72 -5.94
N ASP A 334 11.98 -21.47 -7.24
CA ASP A 334 12.68 -22.29 -8.23
C ASP A 334 13.81 -21.51 -8.95
N ASN A 335 14.07 -20.27 -8.53
CA ASN A 335 15.02 -19.32 -9.11
C ASN A 335 14.77 -19.01 -10.61
N SER A 336 13.55 -19.24 -11.09
CA SER A 336 13.16 -19.04 -12.49
C SER A 336 11.87 -18.25 -12.65
N ASN A 337 10.84 -18.61 -11.88
CA ASN A 337 9.56 -17.92 -11.83
C ASN A 337 9.55 -16.99 -10.61
N TYR A 338 9.34 -15.70 -10.87
CA TYR A 338 9.26 -14.67 -9.85
C TYR A 338 7.83 -14.20 -9.68
N PHE A 339 7.46 -13.93 -8.43
CA PHE A 339 6.16 -13.44 -8.00
C PHE A 339 6.35 -12.19 -7.17
N CYS A 340 5.53 -11.16 -7.39
CA CYS A 340 5.43 -10.08 -6.44
C CYS A 340 4.69 -10.56 -5.19
N VAL A 341 5.22 -10.26 -4.00
CA VAL A 341 4.47 -10.46 -2.76
C VAL A 341 3.80 -9.15 -2.39
N SER A 342 2.59 -9.19 -1.83
CA SER A 342 1.89 -7.95 -1.45
C SER A 342 2.61 -7.20 -0.33
N ASP A 343 3.21 -7.94 0.61
CA ASP A 343 4.10 -7.42 1.66
C ASP A 343 5.21 -8.44 1.92
N ILE A 344 6.38 -8.22 1.30
CA ILE A 344 7.53 -9.13 1.44
C ILE A 344 8.10 -9.12 2.87
N ASN A 345 8.01 -8.00 3.58
CA ASN A 345 8.58 -7.87 4.92
C ASN A 345 7.74 -8.68 5.90
N PHE A 346 6.42 -8.58 5.80
CA PHE A 346 5.51 -9.40 6.60
C PHE A 346 5.64 -10.88 6.22
N PHE A 347 5.68 -11.22 4.93
CA PHE A 347 5.90 -12.60 4.49
C PHE A 347 7.17 -13.21 5.09
N ARG A 348 8.30 -12.49 5.03
CA ARG A 348 9.57 -12.93 5.64
C ARG A 348 9.46 -13.05 7.16
N PHE A 349 8.79 -12.12 7.82
CA PHE A 349 8.55 -12.18 9.26
C PHE A 349 7.77 -13.45 9.63
N VAL A 350 6.68 -13.76 8.93
CA VAL A 350 5.89 -14.98 9.18
C VAL A 350 6.74 -16.23 8.94
N MET A 351 7.46 -16.30 7.82
CA MET A 351 8.36 -17.41 7.49
C MET A 351 9.41 -17.68 8.58
N LEU A 352 10.10 -16.63 9.03
CA LEU A 352 11.12 -16.72 10.09
C LEU A 352 10.54 -17.23 11.42
N ASN A 353 9.31 -16.83 11.74
CA ASN A 353 8.65 -17.26 12.96
C ASN A 353 8.13 -18.71 12.86
N LEU A 354 7.62 -19.12 11.70
CA LEU A 354 7.25 -20.50 11.44
C LEU A 354 8.45 -21.45 11.54
N ASN A 355 9.60 -21.08 10.95
CA ASN A 355 10.84 -21.86 11.04
C ASN A 355 11.38 -22.01 12.47
N LYS A 356 11.03 -21.12 13.40
CA LYS A 356 11.39 -21.27 14.82
C LYS A 356 10.45 -22.21 15.58
N THR A 357 9.25 -22.42 15.05
CA THR A 357 8.16 -23.15 15.73
C THR A 357 8.09 -24.62 15.25
N LEU A 358 8.58 -24.89 14.03
CA LEU A 358 8.77 -26.21 13.43
C LEU A 358 10.16 -26.76 13.77
#